data_AF-A0A0W0F182-F1
#
_entry.id   AF-A0A0W0F182-F1
#
_cell.length_a   1.000
_cell.length_b   1.000
_cell.length_c   1.000
_cell.angle_alpha   90.00
_cell.angle_beta   90.00
_cell.angle_gamma   90.00
#
_symmetry.space_group_name_H-M   'P 1'
#
loop_
_entity.id
_entity.type
_entity.pdbx_description
1 polymer ?
#
loop_
_entity_poly.entity_id
_entity_poly.type
_entity_poly.pdbx_seq_one_letter_code
_entity_poly.pdbx_strand_id
1 'polypeptide(L)'
;MSTLPVPVHGNYHGYYSKRPSVNDPRLSLLPRDLFTGKRVLDVGCNEGWVTVEIAQKWGAEKVVGVDIDETLVRAAWRRRLVVWSQQAPPEDEKETQNSQSKTRKRKRASSPSRSIPDYFPLSLEHSFGPLPVPPSQNRGKDIFPHNLSFRAGDWVKELGAVPEDKEGYDVVLAFSISKWIHLNGGDEGLKRFFHRVHDVLRPGGVFVLEPQPWDTYKKARRMLHSARNDAMQQELEIRPEDFPSILAGIGFGTPEHFGTTGDDGETFKCLRLVCKKFHDICIPLRYQTISICTSEGAAFLSSRLLATPSHLRRIYHLHITLPSSEAKDLYRDVKNIFEVLQLSAPTVETLTFSCPNAAVSSTVIARLFRLRFPRLEELALYGLYPLPDARIYMPRLDRLHLSGNRSPSGLFQWGRLKEALPSLTHLRVSGISSTEAFCRELEYWLRSYRAGMGNLDGHPDHETLQLVSDNNDGPIVSRLVLEHLVIQPVWQVSTGVPRVGRNNNFSSVTKSLEGLVSTHRQWLDDRRVDGKYGLQLVLGESMLDPSASYVCDVLHRDWVSRLNGGLGLWKV
;
A
#
# COMPACT_ATOMS: atom_id res chain seq x y z
N MET A 1 -42.11 -14.83 -5.32
CA MET A 1 -40.75 -14.25 -5.25
C MET A 1 -39.78 -15.38 -5.55
N SER A 2 -39.17 -15.41 -6.75
CA SER A 2 -38.17 -16.42 -7.08
C SER A 2 -36.90 -16.15 -6.25
N THR A 3 -36.58 -17.04 -5.33
CA THR A 3 -35.29 -17.01 -4.61
C THR A 3 -34.17 -17.16 -5.64
N LEU A 4 -33.37 -16.11 -5.85
CA LEU A 4 -32.16 -16.22 -6.66
C LEU A 4 -31.29 -17.33 -6.07
N PRO A 5 -30.68 -18.19 -6.91
CA PRO A 5 -29.84 -19.28 -6.42
C PRO A 5 -28.68 -18.72 -5.59
N VAL A 6 -28.35 -19.40 -4.50
CA VAL A 6 -27.24 -19.01 -3.62
C VAL A 6 -25.93 -19.10 -4.44
N PRO A 7 -25.06 -18.07 -4.44
CA PRO A 7 -23.85 -18.05 -5.26
C PRO A 7 -22.74 -18.88 -4.61
N VAL A 8 -22.81 -20.19 -4.77
CA VAL A 8 -21.98 -21.18 -4.08
C VAL A 8 -20.50 -21.13 -4.50
N HIS A 9 -20.22 -20.62 -5.69
CA HIS A 9 -18.86 -20.42 -6.21
C HIS A 9 -18.44 -18.95 -6.22
N GLY A 10 -19.21 -18.06 -5.56
CA GLY A 10 -19.01 -16.62 -5.67
C GLY A 10 -19.46 -16.04 -7.01
N ASN A 11 -20.26 -16.79 -7.77
CA ASN A 11 -20.86 -16.44 -9.04
C ASN A 11 -22.02 -15.43 -8.86
N TYR A 12 -21.73 -14.26 -8.30
CA TYR A 12 -22.71 -13.19 -8.13
C TYR A 12 -23.05 -12.56 -9.48
N HIS A 13 -24.33 -12.56 -9.84
CA HIS A 13 -24.85 -11.71 -10.92
C HIS A 13 -24.80 -10.23 -10.53
N GLY A 14 -24.43 -9.37 -11.48
CA GLY A 14 -24.26 -7.93 -11.22
C GLY A 14 -23.16 -7.62 -10.20
N TYR A 15 -22.14 -8.48 -10.08
CA TYR A 15 -20.98 -8.25 -9.23
C TYR A 15 -20.35 -6.87 -9.50
N TYR A 16 -20.26 -6.51 -10.77
CA TYR A 16 -19.73 -5.23 -11.24
C TYR A 16 -20.75 -4.08 -11.24
N SER A 17 -22.05 -4.36 -11.16
CA SER A 17 -23.10 -3.33 -11.09
C SER A 17 -23.05 -2.48 -9.82
N LYS A 18 -22.32 -2.94 -8.80
CA LYS A 18 -22.06 -2.21 -7.55
C LYS A 18 -20.80 -1.35 -7.61
N ARG A 19 -20.05 -1.38 -8.72
CA ARG A 19 -18.83 -0.57 -8.89
C ARG A 19 -19.17 0.70 -9.69
N PRO A 20 -18.85 1.90 -9.17
CA PRO A 20 -19.31 3.16 -9.74
C PRO A 20 -18.55 3.62 -11.01
N SER A 21 -17.47 2.95 -11.39
CA SER A 21 -16.56 3.39 -12.45
C SER A 21 -16.75 2.66 -13.78
N VAL A 22 -16.51 3.38 -14.89
CA VAL A 22 -16.55 2.83 -16.27
C VAL A 22 -15.41 1.82 -16.50
N ASN A 23 -14.27 2.04 -15.84
CA ASN A 23 -13.10 1.16 -15.84
C ASN A 23 -12.94 0.51 -14.46
N ASP A 24 -12.40 -0.71 -14.39
CA ASP A 24 -12.14 -1.36 -13.11
C ASP A 24 -10.94 -0.71 -12.40
N PRO A 25 -11.10 -0.19 -11.17
CA PRO A 25 -10.02 0.49 -10.46
C PRO A 25 -8.81 -0.42 -10.19
N ARG A 26 -9.00 -1.74 -10.14
CA ARG A 26 -7.89 -2.70 -9.93
C ARG A 26 -6.88 -2.65 -11.06
N LEU A 27 -7.31 -2.37 -12.28
CA LEU A 27 -6.41 -2.28 -13.41
C LEU A 27 -5.54 -1.02 -13.33
N SER A 28 -6.03 0.08 -12.76
CA SER A 28 -5.26 1.33 -12.60
C SER A 28 -4.02 1.20 -11.71
N LEU A 29 -3.98 0.17 -10.86
CA LEU A 29 -2.82 -0.16 -10.02
C LEU A 29 -1.71 -0.89 -10.78
N LEU A 30 -2.01 -1.42 -11.97
CA LEU A 30 -1.09 -2.24 -12.76
C LEU A 30 -0.39 -1.39 -13.84
N PRO A 31 0.90 -1.67 -14.12
CA PRO A 31 1.63 -0.93 -15.15
C PRO A 31 1.09 -1.29 -16.54
N ARG A 32 0.99 -0.30 -17.43
CA ARG A 32 0.28 -0.43 -18.71
C ARG A 32 0.90 -1.41 -19.69
N ASP A 33 2.22 -1.55 -19.62
CA ASP A 33 3.03 -2.47 -20.41
C ASP A 33 2.84 -3.94 -19.99
N LEU A 34 2.26 -4.21 -18.81
CA LEU A 34 1.96 -5.57 -18.36
C LEU A 34 1.08 -6.34 -19.36
N PHE A 35 0.20 -5.64 -20.06
CA PHE A 35 -0.76 -6.27 -20.98
C PHE A 35 -0.44 -6.01 -22.46
N THR A 36 0.40 -5.02 -22.78
CA THR A 36 0.62 -4.60 -24.17
C THR A 36 1.31 -5.71 -24.98
N GLY A 37 0.64 -6.20 -26.03
CA GLY A 37 1.12 -7.29 -26.88
C GLY A 37 1.24 -8.62 -26.14
N LYS A 38 0.47 -8.82 -25.06
CA LYS A 38 0.53 -10.03 -24.22
C LYS A 38 -0.68 -10.92 -24.42
N ARG A 39 -0.50 -12.21 -24.12
CA ARG A 39 -1.55 -13.22 -23.98
C ARG A 39 -1.95 -13.34 -22.52
N VAL A 40 -3.21 -13.05 -22.24
CA VAL A 40 -3.75 -12.88 -20.90
C VAL A 40 -4.83 -13.94 -20.63
N LEU A 41 -4.76 -14.58 -19.48
CA LEU A 41 -5.83 -15.43 -18.93
C LEU A 41 -6.47 -14.72 -17.73
N ASP A 42 -7.79 -14.69 -17.65
CA ASP A 42 -8.57 -14.16 -16.52
C ASP A 42 -9.43 -15.27 -15.92
N VAL A 43 -9.00 -15.79 -14.76
CA VAL A 43 -9.66 -16.91 -14.06
C VAL A 43 -10.71 -16.38 -13.09
N GLY A 44 -11.96 -16.82 -13.26
CA GLY A 44 -13.11 -16.27 -12.55
C GLY A 44 -13.59 -14.95 -13.17
N CYS A 45 -13.68 -14.90 -14.49
CA CYS A 45 -13.94 -13.66 -15.23
C CYS A 45 -15.35 -13.08 -15.01
N ASN A 46 -16.27 -13.84 -14.42
CA ASN A 46 -17.66 -13.45 -14.14
C ASN A 46 -18.34 -12.91 -15.42
N GLU A 47 -18.94 -11.72 -15.39
CA GLU A 47 -19.58 -11.08 -16.55
C GLU A 47 -18.57 -10.39 -17.50
N GLY A 48 -17.27 -10.66 -17.36
CA GLY A 48 -16.22 -10.27 -18.30
C GLY A 48 -15.85 -8.79 -18.32
N TRP A 49 -16.17 -8.01 -17.27
CA TRP A 49 -15.90 -6.57 -17.24
C TRP A 49 -14.41 -6.25 -17.35
N VAL A 50 -13.59 -6.84 -16.47
CA VAL A 50 -12.12 -6.70 -16.47
C VAL A 50 -11.54 -7.26 -17.77
N THR A 51 -11.98 -8.46 -18.16
CA THR A 51 -11.49 -9.18 -19.34
C THR A 51 -11.69 -8.37 -20.62
N VAL A 52 -12.88 -7.78 -20.82
CA VAL A 52 -13.20 -6.93 -21.98
C VAL A 52 -12.39 -5.64 -21.97
N GLU A 53 -12.23 -5.01 -20.79
CA GLU A 53 -11.45 -3.78 -20.68
C GLU A 53 -9.99 -4.01 -21.08
N ILE A 54 -9.36 -5.09 -20.61
CA ILE A 54 -7.98 -5.44 -20.98
C ILE A 54 -7.86 -5.62 -22.49
N ALA A 55 -8.78 -6.37 -23.09
CA ALA A 55 -8.79 -6.64 -24.53
C ALA A 55 -8.95 -5.37 -25.37
N GLN A 56 -9.76 -4.40 -24.93
CA GLN A 56 -10.04 -3.18 -25.69
C GLN A 56 -9.04 -2.03 -25.41
N LYS A 57 -8.70 -1.78 -24.14
CA LYS A 57 -8.03 -0.53 -23.71
C LYS A 57 -6.55 -0.72 -23.34
N TRP A 58 -6.13 -1.95 -23.03
CA TRP A 58 -4.80 -2.24 -22.50
C TRP A 58 -3.83 -2.86 -23.53
N GLY A 59 -4.31 -3.07 -24.76
CA GLY A 59 -3.45 -3.48 -25.88
C GLY A 59 -3.00 -4.94 -25.82
N ALA A 60 -3.75 -5.81 -25.13
CA ALA A 60 -3.50 -7.24 -25.14
C ALA A 60 -3.69 -7.85 -26.53
N GLU A 61 -2.78 -8.76 -26.89
CA GLU A 61 -2.82 -9.49 -28.16
C GLU A 61 -3.94 -10.53 -28.17
N LYS A 62 -4.12 -11.24 -27.04
CA LYS A 62 -5.17 -12.23 -26.85
C LYS A 62 -5.57 -12.29 -25.37
N VAL A 63 -6.86 -12.32 -25.09
CA VAL A 63 -7.41 -12.41 -23.74
C VAL A 63 -8.41 -13.56 -23.68
N VAL A 64 -8.25 -14.44 -22.69
CA VAL A 64 -9.14 -15.57 -22.44
C VAL A 64 -9.77 -15.38 -21.06
N GLY A 65 -11.09 -15.27 -20.98
CA GLY A 65 -11.81 -15.29 -19.71
C GLY A 65 -12.42 -16.65 -19.44
N VAL A 66 -12.26 -17.16 -18.22
CA VAL A 66 -12.86 -18.44 -17.81
C VAL A 66 -13.70 -18.24 -16.57
N ASP A 67 -14.93 -18.76 -16.56
CA ASP A 67 -15.78 -18.80 -15.38
C ASP A 67 -16.51 -20.14 -15.29
N ILE A 68 -16.83 -20.58 -14.08
CA ILE A 68 -17.54 -21.85 -13.88
C ILE A 68 -19.03 -21.75 -14.26
N ASP A 69 -19.60 -20.54 -14.24
CA ASP A 69 -21.02 -20.30 -14.52
C ASP A 69 -21.25 -19.93 -15.98
N GLU A 70 -21.89 -20.84 -16.73
CA GLU A 70 -22.21 -20.63 -18.14
C GLU A 70 -23.09 -19.39 -18.36
N THR A 71 -23.95 -19.03 -17.40
CA THR A 71 -24.83 -17.86 -17.50
C THR A 71 -24.04 -16.56 -17.43
N LEU A 72 -23.01 -16.51 -16.57
CA LEU A 72 -22.09 -15.38 -16.49
C LEU A 72 -21.21 -15.29 -17.73
N VAL A 73 -20.73 -16.43 -18.25
CA VAL A 73 -19.99 -16.47 -19.53
C VAL A 73 -20.84 -15.96 -20.69
N ARG A 74 -22.14 -16.31 -20.76
CA ARG A 74 -23.06 -15.72 -21.74
C ARG A 74 -23.26 -14.22 -21.53
N ALA A 75 -23.23 -13.73 -20.29
CA ALA A 75 -23.23 -12.29 -20.01
C ALA A 75 -21.93 -11.61 -20.44
N ALA A 76 -20.77 -12.26 -20.28
CA ALA A 76 -19.48 -11.78 -20.75
C ALA A 76 -19.42 -11.66 -22.29
N TRP A 77 -19.96 -12.65 -23.01
CA TRP A 77 -20.12 -12.54 -24.47
C TRP A 77 -21.01 -11.36 -24.89
N ARG A 78 -22.08 -11.08 -24.15
CA ARG A 78 -22.93 -9.89 -24.38
C ARG A 78 -22.19 -8.60 -24.06
N ARG A 79 -21.42 -8.54 -22.97
CA ARG A 79 -20.59 -7.38 -22.59
C ARG A 79 -19.58 -7.02 -23.67
N ARG A 80 -18.97 -8.02 -24.33
CA ARG A 80 -18.12 -7.78 -25.50
C ARG A 80 -18.86 -7.02 -26.61
N LEU A 81 -20.09 -7.40 -26.92
CA LEU A 81 -20.91 -6.75 -27.94
C LEU A 81 -21.32 -5.32 -27.54
N VAL A 82 -21.70 -5.12 -26.28
CA VAL A 82 -22.01 -3.81 -25.68
C VAL A 82 -20.83 -2.85 -25.86
N VAL A 83 -19.64 -3.28 -25.48
CA VAL A 83 -18.41 -2.46 -25.51
C VAL A 83 -17.92 -2.23 -26.94
N TRP A 84 -18.07 -3.22 -27.81
CA TRP A 84 -17.84 -3.09 -29.25
C TRP A 84 -18.73 -2.03 -29.90
N SER A 85 -20.00 -1.99 -29.53
CA SER A 85 -20.99 -1.06 -30.09
C SER A 85 -20.71 0.40 -29.72
N GLN A 86 -19.89 0.62 -28.69
CA GLN A 86 -19.50 1.94 -28.21
C GLN A 86 -18.21 2.44 -28.85
N GLN A 87 -17.49 1.60 -29.59
CA GLN A 87 -16.20 1.96 -30.18
C GLN A 87 -16.37 2.84 -31.42
N ALA A 88 -15.43 3.75 -31.64
CA ALA A 88 -15.40 4.54 -32.86
C ALA A 88 -15.30 3.64 -34.10
N PRO A 89 -15.96 4.02 -35.22
CA PRO A 89 -15.71 3.36 -36.49
C PRO A 89 -14.21 3.42 -36.83
N PRO A 90 -13.70 2.43 -37.57
CA PRO A 90 -12.30 2.48 -37.99
C PRO A 90 -12.16 3.68 -38.95
N GLU A 91 -11.08 4.45 -38.85
CA GLU A 91 -10.81 5.53 -39.79
C GLU A 91 -10.71 4.94 -41.20
N ASP A 92 -11.62 5.32 -42.09
CA ASP A 92 -11.49 5.01 -43.51
C ASP A 92 -10.32 5.83 -44.07
N GLU A 93 -9.28 5.17 -44.59
CA GLU A 93 -8.20 5.81 -45.38
C GLU A 93 -8.71 6.42 -46.72
N LYS A 94 -10.01 6.68 -46.85
CA LYS A 94 -10.67 7.16 -48.08
C LYS A 94 -11.18 8.58 -47.95
N GLU A 95 -10.33 9.53 -47.55
CA GLU A 95 -10.60 10.96 -47.81
C GLU A 95 -9.33 11.80 -48.06
N THR A 96 -8.26 11.17 -48.57
CA THR A 96 -7.12 11.89 -49.18
C THR A 96 -6.86 11.40 -50.60
N GLN A 97 -7.86 11.52 -51.47
CA GLN A 97 -7.65 11.58 -52.92
C GLN A 97 -8.08 12.94 -53.44
N ASN A 98 -7.34 13.99 -53.05
CA ASN A 98 -7.24 15.19 -53.89
C ASN A 98 -5.98 15.97 -53.52
N SER A 99 -4.81 15.42 -53.87
CA SER A 99 -3.59 16.18 -54.15
C SER A 99 -2.56 15.24 -54.78
N GLN A 100 -2.30 15.44 -56.07
CA GLN A 100 -1.30 14.73 -56.84
C GLN A 100 0.10 14.98 -56.24
N SER A 101 0.84 13.92 -55.88
CA SER A 101 2.26 13.79 -56.24
C SER A 101 2.75 12.36 -56.06
N LYS A 102 3.32 11.82 -57.14
CA LYS A 102 3.88 10.47 -57.21
C LYS A 102 5.26 10.46 -56.55
N THR A 103 5.39 9.78 -55.41
CA THR A 103 6.67 9.15 -55.03
C THR A 103 6.42 7.93 -54.15
N ARG A 104 6.62 6.73 -54.73
CA ARG A 104 6.57 5.44 -54.04
C ARG A 104 7.79 5.31 -53.12
N LYS A 105 7.62 5.57 -51.82
CA LYS A 105 8.54 5.11 -50.77
C LYS A 105 7.78 4.10 -49.89
N ARG A 106 8.29 2.88 -49.79
CA ARG A 106 7.78 1.82 -48.90
C ARG A 106 7.77 2.37 -47.46
N LYS A 107 6.60 2.79 -46.97
CA LYS A 107 6.41 3.15 -45.56
C LYS A 107 6.39 1.85 -44.75
N ARG A 108 7.29 1.77 -43.77
CA ARG A 108 7.25 0.79 -42.67
C ARG A 108 5.85 0.79 -42.05
N ALA A 109 5.38 -0.39 -41.65
CA ALA A 109 4.11 -0.63 -40.97
C ALA A 109 3.84 0.46 -39.93
N SER A 110 2.85 1.31 -40.22
CA SER A 110 2.31 2.26 -39.26
C SER A 110 1.68 1.46 -38.11
N SER A 111 1.95 1.91 -36.90
CA SER A 111 1.29 1.49 -35.66
C SER A 111 -0.22 1.35 -35.91
N PRO A 112 -0.89 0.28 -35.44
CA PRO A 112 -2.33 0.15 -35.61
C PRO A 112 -3.00 1.39 -34.99
N SER A 113 -3.83 2.07 -35.78
CA SER A 113 -4.60 3.22 -35.30
C SER A 113 -5.42 2.75 -34.10
N ARG A 114 -5.14 3.31 -32.92
CA ARG A 114 -5.84 2.97 -31.68
C ARG A 114 -7.28 3.46 -31.83
N SER A 115 -8.20 2.55 -32.09
CA SER A 115 -9.63 2.86 -32.12
C SER A 115 -10.07 3.45 -30.79
N ILE A 116 -10.83 4.55 -30.82
CA ILE A 116 -11.26 5.30 -29.64
C ILE A 116 -12.38 4.50 -28.93
N PRO A 117 -12.19 4.05 -27.66
CA PRO A 117 -13.25 3.46 -26.85
C PRO A 117 -14.29 4.51 -26.43
N ASP A 118 -15.48 4.06 -26.03
CA ASP A 118 -16.54 4.91 -25.45
C ASP A 118 -16.97 6.11 -26.34
N TYR A 119 -16.86 5.97 -27.67
CA TYR A 119 -17.20 6.99 -28.67
C TYR A 119 -18.72 7.18 -28.82
N PHE A 120 -19.45 6.07 -28.94
CA PHE A 120 -20.91 6.09 -29.02
C PHE A 120 -21.51 5.94 -27.61
N PRO A 121 -22.57 6.70 -27.25
CA PRO A 121 -23.18 6.60 -25.94
C PRO A 121 -23.92 5.26 -25.76
N LEU A 122 -23.95 4.76 -24.52
CA LEU A 122 -24.68 3.54 -24.11
C LEU A 122 -26.15 3.51 -24.58
N SER A 123 -26.79 4.68 -24.72
CA SER A 123 -28.18 4.79 -25.17
C SER A 123 -28.42 4.28 -26.59
N LEU A 124 -27.39 4.25 -27.45
CA LEU A 124 -27.53 3.76 -28.82
C LEU A 124 -27.72 2.25 -28.87
N GLU A 125 -26.98 1.48 -28.06
CA GLU A 125 -27.21 0.04 -27.95
C GLU A 125 -28.62 -0.24 -27.42
N HIS A 126 -29.10 0.53 -26.43
CA HIS A 126 -30.45 0.38 -25.91
C HIS A 126 -31.52 0.67 -26.96
N SER A 127 -31.27 1.59 -27.89
CA SER A 127 -32.24 2.03 -28.89
C SER A 127 -32.22 1.16 -30.16
N PHE A 128 -31.06 0.63 -30.54
CA PHE A 128 -30.85 -0.04 -31.83
C PHE A 128 -30.34 -1.48 -31.71
N GLY A 129 -30.06 -1.94 -30.48
CA GLY A 129 -29.36 -3.19 -30.22
C GLY A 129 -27.84 -3.08 -30.44
N PRO A 130 -27.08 -4.13 -30.09
CA PRO A 130 -25.64 -4.14 -30.29
C PRO A 130 -25.28 -4.28 -31.77
N LEU A 131 -24.17 -3.63 -32.17
CA LEU A 131 -23.58 -3.78 -33.48
C LEU A 131 -23.13 -5.23 -33.71
N PRO A 132 -23.35 -5.78 -34.92
CA PRO A 132 -22.77 -7.06 -35.28
C PRO A 132 -21.25 -6.97 -35.29
N VAL A 133 -20.59 -8.06 -34.90
CA VAL A 133 -19.13 -8.18 -34.99
C VAL A 133 -18.76 -8.54 -36.43
N PRO A 134 -17.96 -7.72 -37.14
CA PRO A 134 -17.55 -8.02 -38.51
C PRO A 134 -16.66 -9.27 -38.55
N PRO A 135 -16.50 -9.96 -39.70
CA PRO A 135 -15.56 -11.07 -39.82
C PRO A 135 -14.13 -10.64 -39.50
N SER A 136 -13.37 -11.49 -38.79
CA SER A 136 -11.99 -11.18 -38.38
C SER A 136 -11.02 -10.97 -39.55
N GLN A 137 -11.35 -11.48 -40.73
CA GLN A 137 -10.62 -11.22 -41.98
C GLN A 137 -10.56 -9.73 -42.34
N ASN A 138 -11.57 -8.95 -41.92
CA ASN A 138 -11.69 -7.53 -42.28
C ASN A 138 -10.99 -6.60 -41.28
N ARG A 139 -10.75 -7.04 -40.04
CA ARG A 139 -10.19 -6.20 -38.95
C ARG A 139 -8.92 -6.74 -38.29
N GLY A 140 -8.54 -7.99 -38.55
CA GLY A 140 -7.46 -8.68 -37.84
C GLY A 140 -7.96 -9.53 -36.69
N LYS A 141 -7.26 -10.64 -36.42
CA LYS A 141 -7.63 -11.61 -35.37
C LYS A 141 -7.20 -11.16 -33.97
N ASP A 142 -6.16 -10.33 -33.90
CA ASP A 142 -5.51 -9.91 -32.65
C ASP A 142 -5.92 -8.50 -32.23
N ILE A 143 -7.08 -8.03 -32.72
CA ILE A 143 -7.65 -6.72 -32.43
C ILE A 143 -9.06 -6.91 -31.85
N PHE A 144 -9.44 -6.09 -30.87
CA PHE A 144 -10.78 -6.11 -30.29
C PHE A 144 -11.85 -5.88 -31.37
N PRO A 145 -12.92 -6.70 -31.43
CA PRO A 145 -13.39 -7.67 -30.42
C PRO A 145 -12.99 -9.14 -30.69
N HIS A 146 -12.01 -9.37 -31.57
CA HIS A 146 -11.55 -10.72 -31.98
C HIS A 146 -10.46 -11.30 -31.09
N ASN A 147 -9.66 -10.46 -30.45
CA ASN A 147 -8.64 -10.85 -29.48
C ASN A 147 -9.19 -11.39 -28.15
N LEU A 148 -10.49 -11.71 -28.07
CA LEU A 148 -11.16 -12.08 -26.83
C LEU A 148 -11.95 -13.39 -27.00
N SER A 149 -11.74 -14.34 -26.08
CA SER A 149 -12.57 -15.54 -25.95
C SER A 149 -13.05 -15.75 -24.51
N PHE A 150 -14.22 -16.36 -24.36
CA PHE A 150 -14.74 -16.80 -23.06
C PHE A 150 -15.04 -18.30 -23.05
N ARG A 151 -14.73 -18.96 -21.94
CA ARG A 151 -14.94 -20.39 -21.70
C ARG A 151 -15.72 -20.61 -20.41
N ALA A 152 -16.69 -21.52 -20.45
CA ALA A 152 -17.38 -21.99 -19.25
C ALA A 152 -16.76 -23.32 -18.80
N GLY A 153 -16.43 -23.44 -17.51
CA GLY A 153 -15.91 -24.68 -16.93
C GLY A 153 -15.16 -24.48 -15.61
N ASP A 154 -15.01 -25.56 -14.83
CA ASP A 154 -14.16 -25.54 -13.64
C ASP A 154 -12.68 -25.58 -14.06
N TRP A 155 -12.08 -24.40 -14.23
CA TRP A 155 -10.68 -24.26 -14.64
C TRP A 155 -9.69 -24.93 -13.69
N VAL A 156 -10.05 -25.22 -12.44
CA VAL A 156 -9.13 -25.93 -11.52
C VAL A 156 -9.14 -27.43 -11.80
N LYS A 157 -10.29 -28.02 -12.16
CA LYS A 157 -10.46 -29.48 -12.32
C LYS A 157 -10.39 -29.97 -13.76
N GLU A 158 -10.86 -29.19 -14.71
CA GLU A 158 -11.03 -29.63 -16.10
C GLU A 158 -9.75 -29.33 -16.90
N LEU A 159 -8.80 -30.27 -16.87
CA LEU A 159 -7.58 -30.19 -17.69
C LEU A 159 -7.97 -30.28 -19.18
N GLY A 160 -7.61 -29.26 -19.96
CA GLY A 160 -7.88 -29.21 -21.40
C GLY A 160 -9.23 -28.62 -21.82
N ALA A 161 -10.08 -28.18 -20.89
CA ALA A 161 -11.33 -27.46 -21.21
C ALA A 161 -11.08 -26.09 -21.88
N VAL A 162 -9.87 -25.55 -21.73
CA VAL A 162 -9.41 -24.34 -22.40
C VAL A 162 -8.29 -24.74 -23.37
N PRO A 163 -8.60 -24.98 -24.65
CA PRO A 163 -7.60 -25.36 -25.65
C PRO A 163 -6.43 -24.37 -25.74
N GLU A 164 -6.70 -23.09 -25.48
CA GLU A 164 -5.72 -22.00 -25.48
C GLU A 164 -4.60 -22.17 -24.42
N ASP A 165 -4.82 -22.97 -23.37
CA ASP A 165 -3.82 -23.24 -22.33
C ASP A 165 -2.54 -23.86 -22.91
N LYS A 166 -2.65 -24.62 -24.01
CA LYS A 166 -1.51 -25.27 -24.69
C LYS A 166 -0.51 -24.27 -25.28
N GLU A 167 -0.95 -23.06 -25.58
CA GLU A 167 -0.10 -22.00 -26.14
C GLU A 167 0.65 -21.21 -25.03
N GLY A 168 0.34 -21.49 -23.75
CA GLY A 168 0.80 -20.76 -22.56
C GLY A 168 0.12 -19.40 -22.38
N TYR A 169 0.57 -18.59 -21.42
CA TYR A 169 0.16 -17.19 -21.25
C TYR A 169 1.34 -16.35 -20.76
N ASP A 170 1.32 -15.06 -21.04
CA ASP A 170 2.29 -14.12 -20.49
C ASP A 170 1.79 -13.51 -19.17
N VAL A 171 0.47 -13.44 -18.99
CA VAL A 171 -0.17 -12.95 -17.76
C VAL A 171 -1.35 -13.84 -17.39
N VAL A 172 -1.44 -14.25 -16.13
CA VAL A 172 -2.64 -14.88 -15.54
C VAL A 172 -3.19 -13.97 -14.45
N LEU A 173 -4.48 -13.65 -14.53
CA LEU A 173 -5.22 -12.86 -13.54
C LEU A 173 -6.11 -13.77 -12.70
N ALA A 174 -6.12 -13.51 -11.40
CA ALA A 174 -6.99 -14.17 -10.44
C ALA A 174 -7.51 -13.14 -9.44
N PHE A 175 -8.49 -12.35 -9.88
CA PHE A 175 -9.06 -11.30 -9.05
C PHE A 175 -10.23 -11.82 -8.23
N SER A 176 -10.10 -11.79 -6.90
CA SER A 176 -11.17 -12.15 -5.98
C SER A 176 -11.73 -13.57 -6.20
N ILE A 177 -10.89 -14.52 -6.60
CA ILE A 177 -11.31 -15.90 -6.90
C ILE A 177 -10.70 -16.95 -5.97
N SER A 178 -9.52 -16.69 -5.39
CA SER A 178 -8.78 -17.67 -4.59
C SER A 178 -9.57 -18.20 -3.41
N LYS A 179 -10.30 -17.34 -2.67
CA LYS A 179 -11.20 -17.77 -1.59
C LYS A 179 -12.24 -18.77 -2.05
N TRP A 180 -12.86 -18.55 -3.21
CA TRP A 180 -13.94 -19.42 -3.70
C TRP A 180 -13.41 -20.76 -4.17
N ILE A 181 -12.24 -20.77 -4.81
CA ILE A 181 -11.50 -22.00 -5.13
C ILE A 181 -11.17 -22.76 -3.83
N HIS A 182 -10.66 -22.06 -2.83
CA HIS A 182 -10.24 -22.63 -1.55
C HIS A 182 -11.41 -23.22 -0.76
N LEU A 183 -12.53 -22.49 -0.64
CA LEU A 183 -13.73 -22.97 0.05
C LEU A 183 -14.41 -24.16 -0.65
N ASN A 184 -14.26 -24.28 -1.97
CA ASN A 184 -14.90 -25.35 -2.75
C ASN A 184 -13.99 -26.57 -2.99
N GLY A 185 -12.68 -26.37 -3.01
CA GLY A 185 -11.69 -27.40 -3.33
C GLY A 185 -10.77 -27.78 -2.17
N GLY A 186 -10.89 -27.12 -1.01
CA GLY A 186 -9.98 -27.28 0.11
C GLY A 186 -8.57 -26.75 -0.20
N ASP A 187 -7.64 -27.02 0.72
CA ASP A 187 -6.22 -26.68 0.56
C ASP A 187 -5.63 -27.31 -0.70
N GLU A 188 -6.03 -28.54 -1.02
CA GLU A 188 -5.58 -29.24 -2.23
C GLU A 188 -6.13 -28.62 -3.51
N GLY A 189 -7.35 -28.09 -3.50
CA GLY A 189 -7.90 -27.33 -4.62
C GLY A 189 -7.14 -26.03 -4.86
N LEU A 190 -6.77 -25.34 -3.79
CA LEU A 190 -5.98 -24.12 -3.87
C LEU A 190 -4.55 -24.39 -4.39
N LYS A 191 -3.87 -25.41 -3.87
CA LYS A 191 -2.54 -25.82 -4.36
C LYS A 191 -2.60 -26.22 -5.84
N ARG A 192 -3.59 -27.03 -6.25
CA ARG A 192 -3.78 -27.39 -7.67
C ARG A 192 -3.97 -26.16 -8.55
N PHE A 193 -4.74 -25.17 -8.08
CA PHE A 193 -4.91 -23.92 -8.79
C PHE A 193 -3.57 -23.20 -8.99
N PHE A 194 -2.78 -23.01 -7.93
CA PHE A 194 -1.47 -22.36 -8.04
C PHE A 194 -0.48 -23.11 -8.95
N HIS A 195 -0.43 -24.44 -8.87
CA HIS A 195 0.37 -25.24 -9.79
C HIS A 195 -0.08 -25.08 -11.23
N ARG A 196 -1.39 -25.12 -11.49
CA ARG A 196 -1.91 -24.94 -12.86
C ARG A 196 -1.59 -23.55 -13.40
N VAL A 197 -1.66 -22.50 -12.59
CA VAL A 197 -1.26 -21.15 -12.99
C VAL A 197 0.21 -21.14 -13.41
N HIS A 198 1.10 -21.75 -12.63
CA HIS A 198 2.52 -21.87 -12.97
C HIS A 198 2.72 -22.61 -14.29
N ASP A 199 2.04 -23.74 -14.49
CA ASP A 199 2.21 -24.60 -15.67
C ASP A 199 1.76 -23.93 -16.97
N VAL A 200 0.73 -23.07 -16.92
CA VAL A 200 0.25 -22.35 -18.11
C VAL A 200 1.02 -21.06 -18.37
N LEU A 201 1.81 -20.57 -17.41
CA LEU A 201 2.64 -19.38 -17.63
C LEU A 201 3.88 -19.72 -18.44
N ARG A 202 4.20 -18.85 -19.41
CA ARG A 202 5.47 -18.91 -20.13
C ARG A 202 6.61 -18.49 -19.20
N PRO A 203 7.87 -18.87 -19.49
CA PRO A 203 9.02 -18.33 -18.79
C PRO A 203 9.02 -16.79 -18.79
N GLY A 204 9.10 -16.19 -17.61
CA GLY A 204 8.99 -14.74 -17.43
C GLY A 204 7.56 -14.17 -17.45
N GLY A 205 6.55 -15.04 -17.50
CA GLY A 205 5.16 -14.67 -17.33
C GLY A 205 4.84 -14.25 -15.89
N VAL A 206 3.70 -13.57 -15.72
CA VAL A 206 3.33 -12.91 -14.46
C VAL A 206 2.00 -13.45 -13.94
N PHE A 207 1.96 -13.78 -12.65
CA PHE A 207 0.71 -14.08 -11.96
C PHE A 207 0.23 -12.88 -11.16
N VAL A 208 -0.95 -12.35 -11.47
CA VAL A 208 -1.57 -11.24 -10.71
C VAL A 208 -2.72 -11.79 -9.87
N LEU A 209 -2.57 -11.70 -8.55
CA LEU A 209 -3.48 -12.30 -7.58
C LEU A 209 -4.09 -11.22 -6.66
N GLU A 210 -5.41 -11.22 -6.53
CA GLU A 210 -6.14 -10.47 -5.50
C GLU A 210 -6.68 -11.48 -4.46
N PRO A 211 -5.93 -11.79 -3.39
CA PRO A 211 -6.41 -12.68 -2.36
C PRO A 211 -7.41 -11.96 -1.46
N GLN A 212 -8.51 -12.63 -1.12
CA GLN A 212 -9.42 -12.09 -0.11
C GLN A 212 -8.95 -12.44 1.31
N PRO A 213 -9.16 -11.56 2.30
CA PRO A 213 -8.69 -11.80 3.64
C PRO A 213 -9.54 -12.85 4.36
N TRP A 214 -8.91 -13.46 5.36
CA TRP A 214 -9.44 -14.60 6.08
C TRP A 214 -10.76 -14.34 6.81
N ASP A 215 -10.97 -13.12 7.30
CA ASP A 215 -12.21 -12.71 7.95
C ASP A 215 -13.45 -12.89 7.05
N THR A 216 -13.29 -12.69 5.73
CA THR A 216 -14.36 -12.87 4.74
C THR A 216 -14.72 -14.34 4.50
N TYR A 217 -13.84 -15.29 4.84
CA TYR A 217 -14.10 -16.73 4.72
C TYR A 217 -15.21 -17.15 5.69
N LYS A 218 -15.20 -16.66 6.94
CA LYS A 218 -16.20 -17.03 7.96
C LYS A 218 -17.63 -16.71 7.52
N LYS A 219 -17.83 -15.59 6.82
CA LYS A 219 -19.15 -15.18 6.31
C LYS A 219 -19.57 -16.03 5.11
N ALA A 220 -18.68 -16.24 4.16
CA ALA A 220 -18.93 -17.10 3.00
C ALA A 220 -19.22 -18.54 3.42
N ARG A 221 -18.46 -19.08 4.38
CA ARG A 221 -18.64 -20.44 4.92
C ARG A 221 -20.02 -20.65 5.52
N ARG A 222 -20.51 -19.69 6.32
CA ARG A 222 -21.89 -19.70 6.85
C ARG A 222 -22.94 -19.75 5.75
N MET A 223 -22.78 -18.94 4.70
CA MET A 223 -23.69 -18.95 3.54
C MET A 223 -23.68 -20.31 2.82
N LEU A 224 -22.49 -20.92 2.65
CA LEU A 224 -22.35 -22.23 2.03
C LEU A 224 -22.98 -23.35 2.86
N HIS A 225 -22.83 -23.32 4.19
CA HIS A 225 -23.47 -24.29 5.10
C HIS A 225 -24.99 -24.31 4.93
N SER A 226 -25.62 -23.13 4.88
CA SER A 226 -27.07 -23.02 4.70
C SER A 226 -27.54 -23.51 3.32
N ALA A 227 -26.64 -23.59 2.33
CA ALA A 227 -27.00 -23.94 0.95
C ALA A 227 -26.71 -25.40 0.58
N ARG A 228 -25.73 -26.06 1.22
CA ARG A 228 -25.24 -27.38 0.78
C ARG A 228 -25.67 -28.58 1.64
N ASN A 229 -26.22 -28.40 2.84
CA ASN A 229 -26.59 -29.52 3.75
C ASN A 229 -25.48 -30.58 3.96
N ASP A 230 -24.21 -30.26 3.67
CA ASP A 230 -23.10 -31.22 3.72
C ASP A 230 -22.33 -31.14 5.04
N ALA A 231 -22.12 -32.30 5.65
CA ALA A 231 -21.36 -32.53 6.88
C ALA A 231 -19.83 -32.61 6.67
N MET A 232 -19.34 -32.44 5.44
CA MET A 232 -17.92 -32.52 5.11
C MET A 232 -17.38 -31.15 4.66
N GLN A 233 -17.00 -30.32 5.62
CA GLN A 233 -16.05 -29.25 5.32
C GLN A 233 -14.70 -29.63 5.89
N GLN A 234 -13.70 -29.70 5.00
CA GLN A 234 -12.31 -29.81 5.41
C GLN A 234 -11.94 -28.59 6.24
N GLU A 235 -11.25 -28.80 7.35
CA GLU A 235 -10.57 -27.70 8.02
C GLU A 235 -9.51 -27.16 7.06
N LEU A 236 -9.57 -25.85 6.81
CA LEU A 236 -8.61 -25.16 5.97
C LEU A 236 -7.43 -24.76 6.85
N GLU A 237 -6.25 -25.29 6.56
CA GLU A 237 -5.02 -24.98 7.28
C GLU A 237 -4.32 -23.79 6.64
N ILE A 238 -4.29 -23.76 5.31
CA ILE A 238 -3.69 -22.68 4.54
C ILE A 238 -4.49 -21.40 4.73
N ARG A 239 -3.79 -20.28 4.89
CA ARG A 239 -4.38 -18.95 4.94
C ARG A 239 -3.80 -18.05 3.85
N PRO A 240 -4.48 -16.93 3.51
CA PRO A 240 -3.96 -15.96 2.53
C PRO A 240 -2.53 -15.50 2.82
N GLU A 241 -2.14 -15.42 4.09
CA GLU A 241 -0.79 -15.04 4.53
C GLU A 241 0.29 -16.07 4.12
N ASP A 242 -0.11 -17.33 3.88
CA ASP A 242 0.78 -18.41 3.45
C ASP A 242 0.96 -18.45 1.92
N PHE A 243 0.15 -17.71 1.14
CA PHE A 243 0.22 -17.77 -0.32
C PHE A 243 1.60 -17.40 -0.89
N PRO A 244 2.29 -16.34 -0.40
CA PRO A 244 3.63 -16.00 -0.89
C PRO A 244 4.64 -17.14 -0.76
N SER A 245 4.67 -17.84 0.37
CA SER A 245 5.63 -18.93 0.59
C SER A 245 5.29 -20.16 -0.25
N ILE A 246 4.00 -20.47 -0.41
CA ILE A 246 3.52 -21.56 -1.27
C ILE A 246 3.89 -21.28 -2.72
N LEU A 247 3.61 -20.08 -3.24
CA LEU A 247 3.93 -19.70 -4.62
C LEU A 247 5.45 -19.74 -4.87
N ALA A 248 6.27 -19.25 -3.92
CA ALA A 248 7.72 -19.37 -4.01
C ALA A 248 8.17 -20.84 -4.06
N GLY A 249 7.55 -21.73 -3.27
CA GLY A 249 7.84 -23.16 -3.28
C GLY A 249 7.46 -23.87 -4.59
N ILE A 250 6.52 -23.31 -5.36
CA ILE A 250 6.12 -23.82 -6.68
C ILE A 250 7.11 -23.40 -7.77
N GLY A 251 7.82 -22.28 -7.58
CA GLY A 251 8.79 -21.76 -8.55
C GLY A 251 8.57 -20.30 -8.97
N PHE A 252 7.60 -19.60 -8.36
CA PHE A 252 7.40 -18.18 -8.61
C PHE A 252 8.50 -17.31 -7.98
N GLY A 253 8.66 -16.10 -8.52
CA GLY A 253 9.60 -15.11 -8.02
C GLY A 253 9.15 -14.44 -6.73
N THR A 254 9.89 -13.41 -6.31
CA THR A 254 9.51 -12.61 -5.15
C THR A 254 8.26 -11.78 -5.47
N PRO A 255 7.23 -11.80 -4.61
CA PRO A 255 6.03 -11.03 -4.83
C PRO A 255 6.26 -9.51 -4.73
N GLU A 256 5.66 -8.77 -5.65
CA GLU A 256 5.56 -7.30 -5.70
C GLU A 256 4.11 -6.89 -5.36
N HIS A 257 3.94 -5.82 -4.56
CA HIS A 257 2.63 -5.34 -4.15
C HIS A 257 2.26 -4.04 -4.87
N PHE A 258 1.13 -4.03 -5.59
CA PHE A 258 0.72 -2.90 -6.43
C PHE A 258 -0.27 -1.92 -5.76
N GLY A 259 -0.74 -2.22 -4.55
CA GLY A 259 -1.61 -1.33 -3.79
C GLY A 259 -3.04 -1.83 -3.66
N THR A 260 -3.88 -0.99 -3.08
CA THR A 260 -5.28 -1.27 -2.73
C THR A 260 -6.22 -0.43 -3.58
N THR A 261 -7.34 -1.02 -4.02
CA THR A 261 -8.40 -0.21 -4.63
C THR A 261 -9.21 0.52 -3.55
N GLY A 262 -9.10 1.85 -3.54
CA GLY A 262 -9.98 2.74 -2.80
C GLY A 262 -10.68 3.69 -3.76
N ASP A 263 -11.85 4.21 -3.36
CA ASP A 263 -12.38 5.43 -3.96
C ASP A 263 -11.43 6.56 -3.55
N ASP A 264 -10.68 7.14 -4.48
CA ASP A 264 -9.74 8.27 -4.25
C ASP A 264 -10.48 9.60 -3.93
N GLY A 265 -11.68 9.46 -3.36
CA GLY A 265 -12.70 10.48 -3.22
C GLY A 265 -13.43 10.82 -4.51
N GLU A 266 -13.33 10.05 -5.60
CA GLU A 266 -14.11 10.29 -6.83
C GLU A 266 -15.62 10.17 -6.61
N THR A 267 -16.09 9.11 -5.95
CA THR A 267 -17.50 8.92 -5.59
C THR A 267 -17.99 10.07 -4.72
N PHE A 268 -17.16 10.46 -3.75
CA PHE A 268 -17.38 11.63 -2.93
C PHE A 268 -17.52 12.93 -3.74
N LYS A 269 -16.61 13.17 -4.70
CA LYS A 269 -16.64 14.35 -5.59
C LYS A 269 -17.89 14.35 -6.45
N CYS A 270 -18.24 13.21 -7.05
CA CYS A 270 -19.42 13.03 -7.89
C CYS A 270 -20.70 13.26 -7.11
N LEU A 271 -20.86 12.65 -5.92
CA LEU A 271 -22.05 12.82 -5.08
C LEU A 271 -22.22 14.27 -4.62
N ARG A 272 -21.13 14.95 -4.28
CA ARG A 272 -21.19 16.38 -3.92
C ARG A 272 -21.73 17.27 -5.04
N LEU A 273 -21.60 16.87 -6.31
CA LEU A 273 -22.01 17.66 -7.47
C LEU A 273 -23.46 17.43 -7.90
N VAL A 274 -24.10 16.33 -7.46
CA VAL A 274 -25.45 15.99 -7.96
C VAL A 274 -26.58 16.72 -7.23
N CYS A 275 -26.47 17.04 -5.94
CA CYS A 275 -27.49 17.82 -5.22
C CYS A 275 -26.98 18.44 -3.90
N LYS A 276 -27.73 19.42 -3.36
CA LYS A 276 -27.42 20.10 -2.09
C LYS A 276 -27.36 19.14 -0.89
N LYS A 277 -28.27 18.15 -0.83
CA LYS A 277 -28.28 17.16 0.26
C LYS A 277 -26.98 16.37 0.32
N PHE A 278 -26.51 15.84 -0.82
CA PHE A 278 -25.24 15.12 -0.86
C PHE A 278 -24.06 16.07 -0.68
N HIS A 279 -24.13 17.31 -1.18
CA HIS A 279 -23.12 18.32 -0.90
C HIS A 279 -22.88 18.52 0.59
N ASP A 280 -23.93 18.69 1.38
CA ASP A 280 -23.84 18.94 2.83
C ASP A 280 -23.38 17.70 3.61
N ILE A 281 -23.75 16.50 3.17
CA ILE A 281 -23.26 15.23 3.73
C ILE A 281 -21.77 15.04 3.42
N CYS A 282 -21.38 15.36 2.20
CA CYS A 282 -20.02 15.14 1.72
C CYS A 282 -19.06 16.20 2.30
N ILE A 283 -19.37 17.49 2.26
CA ILE A 283 -18.43 18.55 2.67
C ILE A 283 -17.62 18.26 3.96
N PRO A 284 -18.22 17.76 5.06
CA PRO A 284 -17.52 17.41 6.29
C PRO A 284 -16.42 16.34 6.14
N LEU A 285 -16.50 15.48 5.12
CA LEU A 285 -15.56 14.39 4.84
C LEU A 285 -14.43 14.80 3.87
N ARG A 286 -14.50 16.03 3.33
CA ARG A 286 -13.49 16.52 2.38
C ARG A 286 -12.17 16.72 3.11
N TYR A 287 -11.08 16.25 2.50
CA TYR A 287 -9.71 16.51 2.97
C TYR A 287 -9.39 15.96 4.36
N GLN A 288 -10.07 14.89 4.80
CA GLN A 288 -9.77 14.25 6.08
C GLN A 288 -8.45 13.48 6.09
N THR A 289 -8.14 12.81 4.97
CA THR A 289 -6.88 12.09 4.75
C THR A 289 -6.19 12.65 3.53
N ILE A 290 -4.95 13.08 3.68
CA ILE A 290 -4.17 13.71 2.61
C ILE A 290 -2.78 13.08 2.55
N SER A 291 -2.35 12.76 1.33
CA SER A 291 -0.95 12.45 1.02
C SER A 291 -0.40 13.48 0.03
N ILE A 292 0.77 14.03 0.32
CA ILE A 292 1.50 14.99 -0.51
C ILE A 292 2.81 14.33 -0.93
N CYS A 293 2.98 14.09 -2.23
CA CYS A 293 4.16 13.41 -2.77
C CYS A 293 5.06 14.32 -3.64
N THR A 294 4.62 15.56 -3.90
CA THR A 294 5.31 16.50 -4.81
C THR A 294 5.27 17.93 -4.29
N SER A 295 6.21 18.75 -4.75
CA SER A 295 6.28 20.18 -4.45
C SER A 295 5.07 20.96 -5.00
N GLU A 296 4.55 20.60 -6.18
CA GLU A 296 3.31 21.21 -6.67
C GLU A 296 2.10 20.83 -5.82
N GLY A 297 2.05 19.58 -5.32
CA GLY A 297 1.00 19.12 -4.40
C GLY A 297 0.97 19.93 -3.11
N ALA A 298 2.14 20.21 -2.52
CA ALA A 298 2.27 21.07 -1.34
C ALA A 298 1.78 22.50 -1.62
N ALA A 299 2.20 23.08 -2.76
CA ALA A 299 1.78 24.43 -3.17
C ALA A 299 0.27 24.52 -3.42
N PHE A 300 -0.30 23.52 -4.10
CA PHE A 300 -1.73 23.43 -4.36
C PHE A 300 -2.52 23.35 -3.05
N LEU A 301 -2.15 22.43 -2.16
CA LEU A 301 -2.87 22.26 -0.90
C LEU A 301 -2.76 23.50 -0.02
N SER A 302 -1.58 24.12 0.08
CA SER A 302 -1.40 25.39 0.80
C SER A 302 -2.42 26.44 0.32
N SER A 303 -2.46 26.70 -1.00
CA SER A 303 -3.40 27.64 -1.60
C SER A 303 -4.86 27.31 -1.29
N ARG A 304 -5.23 26.02 -1.35
CA ARG A 304 -6.60 25.57 -1.02
C ARG A 304 -6.93 25.77 0.46
N LEU A 305 -6.02 25.49 1.37
CA LEU A 305 -6.24 25.66 2.81
C LEU A 305 -6.33 27.13 3.21
N LEU A 306 -5.52 28.00 2.60
CA LEU A 306 -5.63 29.44 2.76
C LEU A 306 -7.02 29.96 2.37
N ALA A 307 -7.55 29.51 1.25
CA ALA A 307 -8.89 29.86 0.78
C ALA A 307 -10.02 29.18 1.57
N THR A 308 -9.71 28.21 2.44
CA THR A 308 -10.69 27.46 3.24
C THR A 308 -10.80 28.07 4.64
N PRO A 309 -12.01 28.43 5.12
CA PRO A 309 -12.21 28.88 6.50
C PRO A 309 -11.65 27.89 7.52
N SER A 310 -11.06 28.39 8.61
CA SER A 310 -10.35 27.56 9.61
C SER A 310 -11.19 26.40 10.17
N HIS A 311 -12.48 26.63 10.44
CA HIS A 311 -13.40 25.60 10.96
C HIS A 311 -13.74 24.47 9.95
N LEU A 312 -13.37 24.65 8.67
CA LEU A 312 -13.54 23.66 7.60
C LEU A 312 -12.23 22.94 7.24
N ARG A 313 -11.08 23.34 7.82
CA ARG A 313 -9.78 22.68 7.61
C ARG A 313 -9.70 21.42 8.46
N ARG A 314 -10.48 20.38 8.12
CA ARG A 314 -10.62 19.14 8.90
C ARG A 314 -9.68 18.05 8.38
N ILE A 315 -8.38 18.29 8.42
CA ILE A 315 -7.38 17.27 8.06
C ILE A 315 -7.03 16.50 9.32
N TYR A 316 -7.33 15.19 9.35
CA TYR A 316 -7.04 14.30 10.48
C TYR A 316 -5.77 13.47 10.23
N HIS A 317 -5.57 13.02 8.99
CA HIS A 317 -4.43 12.19 8.61
C HIS A 317 -3.63 12.88 7.51
N LEU A 318 -2.38 13.22 7.79
CA LEU A 318 -1.51 13.95 6.88
C LEU A 318 -0.21 13.19 6.65
N HIS A 319 0.04 12.82 5.40
CA HIS A 319 1.28 12.21 4.94
C HIS A 319 1.97 13.15 3.97
N ILE A 320 3.24 13.47 4.20
CA ILE A 320 4.04 14.32 3.33
C ILE A 320 5.33 13.57 3.04
N THR A 321 5.55 13.20 1.78
CA THR A 321 6.78 12.56 1.30
C THR A 321 7.34 13.37 0.15
N LEU A 322 8.60 13.80 0.25
CA LEU A 322 9.26 14.55 -0.81
C LEU A 322 10.58 13.87 -1.16
N PRO A 323 10.65 13.11 -2.26
CA PRO A 323 11.89 12.45 -2.67
C PRO A 323 12.93 13.50 -3.10
N SER A 324 14.22 13.13 -3.05
CA SER A 324 15.33 14.05 -3.33
C SER A 324 15.26 14.70 -4.72
N SER A 325 14.61 14.06 -5.70
CA SER A 325 14.41 14.56 -7.05
C SER A 325 13.40 15.71 -7.16
N GLU A 326 12.49 15.83 -6.18
CA GLU A 326 11.39 16.80 -6.19
C GLU A 326 11.73 18.12 -5.46
N ALA A 327 12.72 18.09 -4.56
CA ALA A 327 13.19 19.25 -3.81
C ALA A 327 14.04 20.21 -4.68
N LYS A 328 13.43 20.82 -5.70
CA LYS A 328 14.10 21.67 -6.70
C LYS A 328 14.24 23.13 -6.25
N ASP A 329 13.28 23.63 -5.46
CA ASP A 329 13.27 25.00 -4.92
C ASP A 329 13.10 24.94 -3.40
N LEU A 330 14.22 24.85 -2.69
CA LEU A 330 14.30 24.72 -1.25
C LEU A 330 13.44 25.75 -0.50
N TYR A 331 13.44 27.01 -0.94
CA TYR A 331 12.70 28.07 -0.25
C TYR A 331 11.20 27.90 -0.41
N ARG A 332 10.76 27.68 -1.66
CA ARG A 332 9.34 27.48 -1.98
C ARG A 332 8.78 26.22 -1.33
N ASP A 333 9.54 25.13 -1.36
CA ASP A 333 9.14 23.84 -0.82
C ASP A 333 8.97 23.94 0.69
N VAL A 334 9.98 24.46 1.40
CA VAL A 334 9.90 24.70 2.85
C VAL A 334 8.72 25.59 3.20
N LYS A 335 8.50 26.68 2.45
CA LYS A 335 7.38 27.60 2.69
C LYS A 335 6.03 26.87 2.61
N ASN A 336 5.77 26.18 1.49
CA ASN A 336 4.47 25.56 1.24
C ASN A 336 4.19 24.40 2.21
N ILE A 337 5.18 23.57 2.50
CA ILE A 337 5.05 22.47 3.47
C ILE A 337 4.74 23.02 4.85
N PHE A 338 5.51 24.02 5.29
CA PHE A 338 5.31 24.63 6.60
C PHE A 338 3.92 25.26 6.72
N GLU A 339 3.45 25.91 5.66
CA GLU A 339 2.11 26.50 5.62
C GLU A 339 1.00 25.43 5.71
N VAL A 340 1.13 24.32 4.98
CA VAL A 340 0.21 23.17 5.13
C VAL A 340 0.20 22.69 6.58
N LEU A 341 1.37 22.44 7.17
CA LEU A 341 1.50 21.98 8.56
C LEU A 341 0.85 22.96 9.54
N GLN A 342 1.10 24.26 9.38
CA GLN A 342 0.54 25.29 10.24
C GLN A 342 -0.99 25.37 10.13
N LEU A 343 -1.53 25.26 8.92
CA LEU A 343 -2.96 25.35 8.66
C LEU A 343 -3.72 24.08 9.10
N SER A 344 -3.06 22.92 9.13
CA SER A 344 -3.65 21.63 9.52
C SER A 344 -3.41 21.27 10.99
N ALA A 345 -2.42 21.85 11.65
CA ALA A 345 -2.03 21.50 13.02
C ALA A 345 -3.18 21.43 14.06
N PRO A 346 -4.22 22.29 14.02
CA PRO A 346 -5.33 22.22 14.97
C PRO A 346 -6.16 20.92 14.91
N THR A 347 -6.17 20.22 13.77
CA THR A 347 -7.05 19.05 13.54
C THR A 347 -6.31 17.75 13.33
N VAL A 348 -5.04 17.77 12.94
CA VAL A 348 -4.28 16.55 12.61
C VAL A 348 -4.12 15.66 13.83
N GLU A 349 -4.44 14.39 13.64
CA GLU A 349 -4.35 13.27 14.60
C GLU A 349 -3.17 12.36 14.26
N THR A 350 -2.89 12.13 12.97
CA THR A 350 -1.70 11.40 12.52
C THR A 350 -0.91 12.18 11.48
N LEU A 351 0.40 12.31 11.71
CA LEU A 351 1.32 13.03 10.83
C LEU A 351 2.55 12.20 10.47
N THR A 352 2.77 11.98 9.19
CA THR A 352 4.03 11.47 8.66
C THR A 352 4.70 12.53 7.79
N PHE A 353 5.94 12.88 8.10
CA PHE A 353 6.77 13.73 7.26
C PHE A 353 8.06 13.01 6.89
N SER A 354 8.30 12.86 5.59
CA SER A 354 9.45 12.17 5.04
C SER A 354 10.13 13.03 3.97
N CYS A 355 11.38 13.43 4.23
CA CYS A 355 12.18 14.15 3.25
C CYS A 355 13.67 13.77 3.41
N PRO A 356 14.26 13.02 2.46
CA PRO A 356 15.67 12.65 2.53
C PRO A 356 16.63 13.85 2.38
N ASN A 357 16.16 14.95 1.79
CA ASN A 357 16.95 16.16 1.64
C ASN A 357 17.17 16.82 3.01
N ALA A 358 18.41 16.79 3.49
CA ALA A 358 18.78 17.29 4.82
C ALA A 358 18.48 18.79 5.03
N ALA A 359 18.62 19.61 3.99
CA ALA A 359 18.37 21.06 4.09
C ALA A 359 16.87 21.37 4.25
N VAL A 360 16.02 20.68 3.48
CA VAL A 360 14.55 20.79 3.59
C VAL A 360 14.09 20.23 4.93
N SER A 361 14.45 18.98 5.23
CA SER A 361 13.97 18.27 6.43
C SER A 361 14.37 18.97 7.72
N SER A 362 15.62 19.42 7.85
CA SER A 362 16.06 20.14 9.05
C SER A 362 15.25 21.41 9.31
N THR A 363 15.01 22.20 8.25
CA THR A 363 14.26 23.45 8.36
C THR A 363 12.79 23.21 8.66
N VAL A 364 12.15 22.26 7.97
CA VAL A 364 10.72 21.95 8.16
C VAL A 364 10.49 21.36 9.55
N ILE A 365 11.29 20.38 9.96
CA ILE A 365 11.13 19.69 11.25
C ILE A 365 11.38 20.65 12.42
N ALA A 366 12.40 21.52 12.34
CA ALA A 366 12.64 22.54 13.36
C ALA A 366 11.40 23.44 13.57
N ARG A 367 10.73 23.82 12.48
CA ARG A 367 9.52 24.65 12.53
C ARG A 367 8.29 23.85 12.95
N LEU A 368 8.18 22.57 12.56
CA LEU A 368 7.11 21.66 12.97
C LEU A 368 7.04 21.57 14.49
N PHE A 369 8.17 21.41 15.18
CA PHE A 369 8.20 21.34 16.65
C PHE A 369 7.75 22.63 17.37
N ARG A 370 7.72 23.77 16.66
CA ARG A 370 7.24 25.05 17.20
C ARG A 370 5.73 25.25 17.01
N LEU A 371 5.06 24.38 16.24
CA LEU A 371 3.62 24.41 16.06
C LEU A 371 2.90 23.75 17.24
N ARG A 372 1.61 24.08 17.39
CA ARG A 372 0.73 23.50 18.40
C ARG A 372 -0.16 22.45 17.76
N PHE A 373 0.01 21.20 18.16
CA PHE A 373 -0.82 20.09 17.70
C PHE A 373 -1.65 19.52 18.86
N PRO A 374 -2.82 20.11 19.17
CA PRO A 374 -3.63 19.72 20.32
C PRO A 374 -4.23 18.31 20.21
N ARG A 375 -4.30 17.76 19.00
CA ARG A 375 -4.95 16.47 18.69
C ARG A 375 -4.00 15.40 18.16
N LEU A 376 -2.73 15.72 17.92
CA LEU A 376 -1.79 14.79 17.33
C LEU A 376 -1.50 13.65 18.30
N GLU A 377 -1.81 12.44 17.86
CA GLU A 377 -1.63 11.18 18.56
C GLU A 377 -0.38 10.49 18.02
N GLU A 378 -0.20 10.45 16.69
CA GLU A 378 0.96 9.80 16.06
C GLU A 378 1.81 10.74 15.21
N LEU A 379 3.13 10.69 15.40
CA LEU A 379 4.11 11.46 14.63
C LEU A 379 5.25 10.57 14.12
N ALA A 380 5.43 10.51 12.81
CA ALA A 380 6.57 9.86 12.18
C ALA A 380 7.38 10.84 11.33
N LEU A 381 8.69 10.92 11.59
CA LEU A 381 9.62 11.84 10.93
C LEU A 381 10.77 11.07 10.29
N TYR A 382 11.01 11.33 9.00
CA TYR A 382 12.19 10.87 8.27
C TYR A 382 12.95 12.04 7.64
N GLY A 383 14.24 12.13 7.95
CA GLY A 383 15.15 13.16 7.45
C GLY A 383 16.14 13.63 8.52
N LEU A 384 16.81 14.75 8.27
CA LEU A 384 17.62 15.40 9.30
C LEU A 384 16.69 16.15 10.26
N TYR A 385 16.52 15.65 11.48
CA TYR A 385 15.72 16.31 12.52
C TYR A 385 16.63 16.96 13.58
N PRO A 386 16.60 18.30 13.73
CA PRO A 386 17.25 18.95 14.86
C PRO A 386 16.41 18.71 16.12
N LEU A 387 17.09 18.50 17.24
CA LEU A 387 16.41 18.47 18.54
C LEU A 387 15.85 19.87 18.83
N PRO A 388 14.59 19.98 19.25
CA PRO A 388 13.95 21.27 19.42
C PRO A 388 14.52 22.04 20.62
N ASP A 389 14.65 23.35 20.43
CA ASP A 389 15.14 24.34 21.39
C ASP A 389 14.03 25.00 22.23
N ALA A 390 12.76 24.71 21.91
CA ALA A 390 11.58 25.41 22.42
C ALA A 390 10.55 24.45 23.07
N ARG A 391 9.55 25.03 23.76
CA ARG A 391 8.41 24.27 24.30
C ARG A 391 7.55 23.71 23.16
N ILE A 392 7.48 22.39 23.10
CA ILE A 392 6.60 21.65 22.21
C ILE A 392 5.21 21.57 22.84
N TYR A 393 4.18 21.61 22.02
CA TYR A 393 2.81 21.42 22.46
C TYR A 393 2.13 20.34 21.61
N MET A 394 2.32 19.10 22.04
CA MET A 394 1.69 17.91 21.44
C MET A 394 1.13 17.04 22.59
N PRO A 395 0.11 17.53 23.31
CA PRO A 395 -0.32 16.94 24.59
C PRO A 395 -0.93 15.54 24.47
N ARG A 396 -1.34 15.12 23.27
CA ARG A 396 -1.94 13.80 23.01
C ARG A 396 -0.99 12.82 22.33
N LEU A 397 0.24 13.23 22.03
CA LEU A 397 1.15 12.40 21.24
C LEU A 397 1.50 11.13 22.03
N ASP A 398 1.03 9.98 21.55
CA ASP A 398 1.22 8.66 22.16
C ASP A 398 2.36 7.88 21.48
N ARG A 399 2.57 8.10 20.18
CA ARG A 399 3.51 7.39 19.31
C ARG A 399 4.40 8.35 18.55
N LEU A 400 5.71 8.24 18.79
CA LEU A 400 6.74 9.01 18.11
C LEU A 400 7.74 8.09 17.39
N HIS A 401 7.91 8.28 16.08
CA HIS A 401 8.95 7.64 15.29
C HIS A 401 9.90 8.67 14.69
N LEU A 402 11.18 8.58 15.03
CA LEU A 402 12.25 9.38 14.47
C LEU A 402 13.20 8.51 13.63
N SER A 403 13.47 8.93 12.40
CA SER A 403 14.35 8.20 11.48
C SER A 403 15.17 9.15 10.59
N GLY A 404 16.37 8.75 10.19
CA GLY A 404 17.22 9.50 9.26
C GLY A 404 18.34 10.35 9.89
N ASN A 405 18.20 10.84 11.13
CA ASN A 405 19.34 11.39 11.86
C ASN A 405 20.21 10.25 12.42
N ARG A 406 21.46 10.20 11.98
CA ARG A 406 22.41 9.14 12.31
C ARG A 406 22.91 9.17 13.76
N SER A 407 22.71 10.31 14.44
CA SER A 407 23.25 10.66 15.76
C SER A 407 22.25 11.49 16.59
N PRO A 408 21.21 10.87 17.18
CA PRO A 408 20.19 11.57 17.95
C PRO A 408 20.64 11.90 19.39
N SER A 409 21.91 12.28 19.59
CA SER A 409 22.43 12.63 20.92
C SER A 409 21.71 13.85 21.48
N GLY A 410 21.26 13.74 22.73
CA GLY A 410 20.43 14.71 23.43
C GLY A 410 18.93 14.38 23.45
N LEU A 411 18.50 13.26 22.86
CA LEU A 411 17.08 12.86 22.79
C LEU A 411 16.46 12.53 24.15
N PHE A 412 17.21 11.93 25.06
CA PHE A 412 16.78 11.61 26.43
C PHE A 412 17.23 12.69 27.44
N GLN A 413 18.21 13.52 27.08
CA GLN A 413 18.52 14.78 27.76
C GLN A 413 17.54 15.90 27.36
N TRP A 414 16.69 15.63 26.37
CA TRP A 414 15.64 16.51 25.87
C TRP A 414 14.81 17.00 27.04
N GLY A 415 14.88 18.32 27.25
CA GLY A 415 14.38 19.10 28.38
C GLY A 415 13.01 18.67 28.91
N ARG A 416 13.01 17.54 29.62
CA ARG A 416 11.85 16.91 30.21
C ARG A 416 10.88 16.43 29.13
N LEU A 417 11.28 15.43 28.35
CA LEU A 417 10.47 14.79 27.30
C LEU A 417 9.01 14.51 27.74
N LYS A 418 8.80 14.09 29.00
CA LYS A 418 7.45 13.95 29.58
C LYS A 418 6.68 15.28 29.69
N GLU A 419 7.32 16.38 30.04
CA GLU A 419 6.65 17.68 30.11
C GLU A 419 6.30 18.20 28.71
N ALA A 420 7.12 17.88 27.71
CA ALA A 420 6.86 18.22 26.31
C ALA A 420 5.78 17.32 25.68
N LEU A 421 5.81 16.01 25.97
CA LEU A 421 4.99 14.94 25.40
C LEU A 421 4.41 14.07 26.53
N PRO A 422 3.41 14.57 27.27
CA PRO A 422 2.92 13.90 28.49
C PRO A 422 2.22 12.56 28.26
N SER A 423 1.71 12.32 27.06
CA SER A 423 1.02 11.08 26.68
C SER A 423 1.91 10.04 26.00
N LEU A 424 3.21 10.32 25.82
CA LEU A 424 4.08 9.46 25.02
C LEU A 424 4.29 8.10 25.69
N THR A 425 3.83 7.03 25.06
CA THR A 425 4.01 5.65 25.51
C THR A 425 4.88 4.83 24.56
N HIS A 426 4.95 5.21 23.27
CA HIS A 426 5.70 4.48 22.25
C HIS A 426 6.73 5.38 21.59
N LEU A 427 8.02 5.06 21.74
CA LEU A 427 9.12 5.75 21.09
C LEU A 427 9.89 4.79 20.17
N ARG A 428 10.03 5.13 18.90
CA ARG A 428 10.88 4.43 17.93
C ARG A 428 11.94 5.36 17.39
N VAL A 429 13.19 4.92 17.42
CA VAL A 429 14.33 5.60 16.80
C VAL A 429 14.98 4.62 15.82
N SER A 430 15.09 4.99 14.55
CA SER A 430 15.62 4.13 13.49
C SER A 430 16.70 4.83 12.66
N GLY A 431 17.55 4.05 12.00
CA GLY A 431 18.60 4.60 11.14
C GLY A 431 19.83 5.12 11.91
N ILE A 432 20.05 4.61 13.13
CA ILE A 432 21.18 4.99 13.97
C ILE A 432 22.45 4.35 13.42
N SER A 433 23.50 5.13 13.17
CA SER A 433 24.75 4.59 12.63
C SER A 433 26.00 5.17 13.29
N SER A 434 25.90 6.28 14.03
CA SER A 434 27.02 6.84 14.78
C SER A 434 26.51 7.46 16.07
N THR A 435 26.93 6.96 17.23
CA THR A 435 27.41 7.78 18.36
C THR A 435 27.59 6.99 19.66
N GLU A 436 28.82 7.02 20.18
CA GLU A 436 29.10 6.64 21.57
C GLU A 436 28.32 7.52 22.57
N ALA A 437 28.09 8.80 22.24
CA ALA A 437 27.34 9.74 23.06
C ALA A 437 25.87 9.35 23.26
N PHE A 438 25.17 8.93 22.19
CA PHE A 438 23.78 8.46 22.31
C PHE A 438 23.70 7.12 23.06
N CYS A 439 24.66 6.20 22.86
CA CYS A 439 24.71 4.95 23.62
C CYS A 439 24.88 5.21 25.12
N ARG A 440 25.80 6.10 25.52
CA ARG A 440 25.99 6.50 26.93
C ARG A 440 24.74 7.16 27.51
N GLU A 441 24.08 8.01 26.72
CA GLU A 441 22.83 8.65 27.10
C GLU A 441 21.69 7.64 27.31
N LEU A 442 21.51 6.69 26.38
CA LEU A 442 20.51 5.61 26.49
C LEU A 442 20.80 4.72 27.70
N GLU A 443 22.06 4.37 27.93
CA GLU A 443 22.48 3.56 29.08
C GLU A 443 22.15 4.25 30.40
N TYR A 444 22.48 5.54 30.50
CA TYR A 444 22.14 6.35 31.66
C TYR A 444 20.62 6.38 31.89
N TRP A 445 19.84 6.61 30.83
CA TRP A 445 18.38 6.62 30.91
C TRP A 445 17.82 5.28 31.40
N LEU A 446 18.28 4.15 30.86
CA LEU A 446 17.85 2.80 31.26
C LEU A 446 18.14 2.51 32.74
N ARG A 447 19.34 2.89 33.22
CA ARG A 447 19.73 2.72 34.63
C ARG A 447 18.82 3.54 35.55
N SER A 448 18.57 4.82 35.21
CA SER A 448 17.67 5.68 35.98
C SER A 448 16.21 5.22 35.94
N TYR A 449 15.73 4.73 34.79
CA TYR A 449 14.39 4.17 34.63
C TYR A 449 14.19 2.94 35.52
N ARG A 450 15.17 2.03 35.56
CA ARG A 450 15.17 0.85 36.44
C ARG A 450 15.13 1.23 37.92
N ALA A 451 15.97 2.17 38.35
CA ALA A 451 16.00 2.64 39.74
C ALA A 451 14.69 3.33 40.16
N GLY A 452 14.07 4.10 39.25
CA GLY A 452 12.80 4.78 39.52
C GLY A 452 11.60 3.83 39.71
N MET A 453 11.60 2.66 39.06
CA MET A 453 10.52 1.67 39.21
C MET A 453 10.62 0.83 40.48
N GLY A 454 11.81 0.63 41.05
CA GLY A 454 11.98 -0.10 42.33
C GLY A 454 11.30 0.58 43.53
N ASN A 455 11.15 1.90 43.49
CA ASN A 455 10.48 2.68 44.54
C ASN A 455 8.95 2.60 44.51
N LEU A 456 8.33 2.01 43.47
CA LEU A 456 6.87 1.85 43.38
C LEU A 456 6.39 0.52 43.98
N ASP A 457 7.27 -0.47 44.13
CA ASP A 457 6.91 -1.86 44.52
C ASP A 457 7.35 -2.25 45.94
N GLY A 458 7.78 -1.30 46.79
CA GLY A 458 7.91 -1.52 48.23
C GLY A 458 8.97 -2.53 48.70
N HIS A 459 10.02 -2.78 47.91
CA HIS A 459 11.18 -3.58 48.33
C HIS A 459 12.45 -2.72 48.43
N PRO A 460 13.10 -2.61 49.60
CA PRO A 460 14.27 -1.77 49.77
C PRO A 460 15.54 -2.56 49.44
N ASP A 461 15.98 -2.57 48.19
CA ASP A 461 17.37 -2.94 47.87
C ASP A 461 18.26 -1.69 47.96
N HIS A 462 18.59 -1.38 49.21
CA HIS A 462 19.48 -0.31 49.63
C HIS A 462 20.95 -0.69 49.42
N GLU A 463 21.40 -0.96 48.18
CA GLU A 463 22.84 -1.24 47.97
C GLU A 463 23.44 -0.75 46.62
N THR A 464 22.81 0.18 45.91
CA THR A 464 23.46 0.80 44.72
C THR A 464 23.18 2.29 44.53
N LEU A 465 23.06 3.05 45.63
CA LEU A 465 22.95 4.51 45.61
C LEU A 465 23.96 5.19 46.55
N GLN A 466 25.22 4.75 46.50
CA GLN A 466 26.35 5.53 47.00
C GLN A 466 27.39 5.63 45.89
N LEU A 467 27.19 6.58 44.97
CA LEU A 467 28.25 7.19 44.12
C LEU A 467 27.73 8.36 43.25
N VAL A 468 26.75 9.13 43.75
CA VAL A 468 26.44 10.46 43.19
C VAL A 468 26.08 11.39 44.34
N SER A 469 27.10 11.90 45.03
CA SER A 469 26.95 12.98 46.02
C SER A 469 27.23 14.34 45.38
N ASP A 470 26.47 15.32 45.84
CA ASP A 470 26.83 16.74 45.91
C ASP A 470 27.17 17.46 44.59
N ASN A 471 26.13 17.73 43.81
CA ASN A 471 25.91 19.05 43.17
C ASN A 471 24.47 19.08 42.64
N ASN A 472 23.82 20.23 42.78
CA ASN A 472 22.37 20.42 42.62
C ASN A 472 21.86 20.39 41.16
N ASP A 473 22.47 19.58 40.28
CA ASP A 473 22.20 19.49 38.82
C ASP A 473 22.08 18.03 38.31
N GLY A 474 21.52 17.11 39.12
CA GLY A 474 21.20 15.76 38.65
C GLY A 474 19.99 15.76 37.67
N PRO A 475 20.06 15.16 36.47
CA PRO A 475 18.93 15.14 35.55
C PRO A 475 17.81 14.27 36.13
N ILE A 476 16.65 14.87 36.30
CA ILE A 476 15.41 14.22 36.75
C ILE A 476 14.91 13.33 35.59
N VAL A 477 15.48 12.13 35.46
CA VAL A 477 15.05 11.09 34.49
C VAL A 477 13.81 10.32 34.98
N SER A 478 13.37 10.57 36.22
CA SER A 478 12.40 9.76 36.98
C SER A 478 10.92 9.93 36.61
N ARG A 479 10.55 10.34 35.38
CA ARG A 479 9.12 10.53 35.07
C ARG A 479 8.62 9.96 33.74
N LEU A 480 9.41 9.83 32.68
CA LEU A 480 8.89 9.32 31.40
C LEU A 480 8.64 7.80 31.52
N VAL A 481 7.41 7.35 31.33
CA VAL A 481 7.02 5.93 31.38
C VAL A 481 6.68 5.50 29.95
N LEU A 482 7.53 4.68 29.34
CA LEU A 482 7.30 4.15 28.00
C LEU A 482 6.76 2.73 28.10
N GLU A 483 5.69 2.44 27.36
CA GLU A 483 5.21 1.09 27.12
C GLU A 483 6.11 0.38 26.10
N HIS A 484 6.60 1.09 25.08
CA HIS A 484 7.45 0.52 24.02
C HIS A 484 8.59 1.47 23.64
N LEU A 485 9.83 0.96 23.59
CA LEU A 485 11.02 1.68 23.10
C LEU A 485 11.77 0.84 22.07
N VAL A 486 11.70 1.24 20.79
CA VAL A 486 12.39 0.55 19.69
C VAL A 486 13.61 1.34 19.25
N ILE A 487 14.80 0.74 19.35
CA ILE A 487 16.07 1.32 18.89
C ILE A 487 16.63 0.45 17.76
N GLN A 488 16.65 0.99 16.54
CA GLN A 488 17.02 0.24 15.34
C GLN A 488 18.28 0.85 14.66
N PRO A 489 19.44 0.16 14.71
CA PRO A 489 20.65 0.60 14.02
C PRO A 489 20.61 0.33 12.50
N VAL A 490 21.52 0.97 11.75
CA VAL A 490 21.78 0.68 10.32
C VAL A 490 22.76 -0.49 10.23
N TRP A 491 22.33 -1.60 9.64
CA TRP A 491 23.20 -2.73 9.32
C TRP A 491 23.79 -2.53 7.91
N GLN A 492 25.12 -2.52 7.77
CA GLN A 492 25.74 -2.69 6.45
C GLN A 492 25.83 -4.17 6.12
N VAL A 493 25.28 -4.57 4.97
CA VAL A 493 25.67 -5.81 4.31
C VAL A 493 27.09 -5.61 3.80
N SER A 494 28.06 -6.42 4.25
CA SER A 494 29.41 -6.39 3.73
C SER A 494 29.43 -6.96 2.31
N THR A 495 28.99 -6.18 1.33
CA THR A 495 29.14 -6.53 -0.09
C THR A 495 30.54 -6.11 -0.56
N GLY A 496 31.53 -6.95 -0.26
CA GLY A 496 32.83 -6.92 -0.95
C GLY A 496 34.02 -6.40 -0.14
N VAL A 497 35.10 -7.20 -0.20
CA VAL A 497 36.52 -6.99 0.16
C VAL A 497 36.84 -5.87 1.17
N PRO A 498 37.40 -6.18 2.36
CA PRO A 498 37.80 -5.17 3.33
C PRO A 498 38.87 -4.26 2.73
N ARG A 499 38.52 -2.98 2.50
CA ARG A 499 39.53 -1.93 2.28
C ARG A 499 40.23 -1.67 3.61
N VAL A 500 41.42 -2.26 3.76
CA VAL A 500 42.33 -2.00 4.87
C VAL A 500 42.59 -0.49 4.95
N GLY A 501 42.28 0.13 6.10
CA GLY A 501 42.73 1.50 6.41
C GLY A 501 41.67 2.54 6.81
N ARG A 502 40.37 2.20 6.90
CA ARG A 502 39.38 3.08 7.57
C ARG A 502 38.84 2.39 8.82
N ASN A 503 39.07 2.98 9.99
CA ASN A 503 38.50 2.52 11.26
C ASN A 503 36.98 2.35 11.12
N ASN A 504 36.51 1.11 11.28
CA ASN A 504 35.11 0.72 11.26
C ASN A 504 34.41 1.17 12.56
N ASN A 505 34.24 2.48 12.76
CA ASN A 505 33.50 3.02 13.91
C ASN A 505 32.04 2.51 13.97
N PHE A 506 31.47 2.08 12.84
CA PHE A 506 30.11 1.54 12.75
C PHE A 506 29.96 0.18 13.47
N SER A 507 30.98 -0.68 13.48
CA SER A 507 30.91 -1.97 14.19
C SER A 507 30.96 -1.80 15.72
N SER A 508 31.58 -0.70 16.20
CA SER A 508 31.63 -0.37 17.62
C SER A 508 30.26 0.01 18.16
N VAL A 509 29.46 0.79 17.41
CA VAL A 509 28.14 1.25 17.87
C VAL A 509 27.14 0.10 17.96
N THR A 510 27.12 -0.77 16.95
CA THR A 510 26.29 -2.00 16.99
C THR A 510 26.67 -2.87 18.18
N LYS A 511 27.97 -3.08 18.42
CA LYS A 511 28.46 -3.81 19.60
C LYS A 511 28.09 -3.14 20.93
N SER A 512 28.17 -1.80 21.02
CA SER A 512 27.75 -1.06 22.22
C SER A 512 26.24 -1.19 22.46
N LEU A 513 25.43 -1.12 21.41
CA LEU A 513 23.98 -1.33 21.51
C LEU A 513 23.67 -2.78 21.89
N GLU A 514 24.31 -3.78 21.28
CA GLU A 514 24.23 -5.21 21.63
C GLU A 514 24.65 -5.47 23.09
N GLY A 515 25.72 -4.83 23.55
CA GLY A 515 26.16 -4.88 24.94
C GLY A 515 25.12 -4.30 25.91
N LEU A 516 24.46 -3.22 25.51
CA LEU A 516 23.41 -2.59 26.31
C LEU A 516 22.13 -3.44 26.33
N VAL A 517 21.77 -4.07 25.21
CA VAL A 517 20.64 -5.04 25.16
C VAL A 517 20.94 -6.21 26.07
N SER A 518 22.10 -6.84 25.91
CA SER A 518 22.47 -8.04 26.68
C SER A 518 22.51 -7.76 28.18
N THR A 519 23.08 -6.62 28.58
CA THR A 519 23.12 -6.17 30.00
C THR A 519 21.73 -6.00 30.61
N HIS A 520 20.76 -5.50 29.85
CA HIS A 520 19.41 -5.23 30.35
C HIS A 520 18.39 -6.32 30.00
N ARG A 521 18.76 -7.33 29.19
CA ARG A 521 17.86 -8.31 28.58
C ARG A 521 17.00 -9.05 29.61
N GLN A 522 17.62 -9.57 30.67
CA GLN A 522 16.89 -10.31 31.70
C GLN A 522 15.83 -9.43 32.37
N TRP A 523 16.19 -8.20 32.75
CA TRP A 523 15.24 -7.24 33.32
C TRP A 523 14.13 -6.82 32.34
N LEU A 524 14.44 -6.74 31.04
CA LEU A 524 13.46 -6.47 29.97
C LEU A 524 12.50 -7.65 29.74
N ASP A 525 13.02 -8.88 29.82
CA ASP A 525 12.26 -10.11 29.58
C ASP A 525 11.37 -10.47 30.79
N ASP A 526 11.83 -10.27 32.03
CA ASP A 526 11.07 -10.57 33.26
C ASP A 526 9.78 -9.74 33.39
N ARG A 527 9.74 -8.53 32.83
CA ARG A 527 8.55 -7.66 32.85
C ARG A 527 7.58 -7.88 31.68
N ARG A 528 7.90 -8.77 30.73
CA ARG A 528 6.98 -9.15 29.63
C ARG A 528 5.80 -10.00 30.10
N VAL A 529 5.89 -10.64 31.26
CA VAL A 529 4.90 -11.63 31.74
C VAL A 529 3.63 -10.98 32.32
N ASP A 530 3.71 -9.74 32.80
CA ASP A 530 2.59 -9.07 33.50
C ASP A 530 1.81 -8.03 32.67
N GLY A 531 2.16 -7.84 31.39
CA GLY A 531 1.38 -7.03 30.44
C GLY A 531 1.20 -5.54 30.78
N LYS A 532 1.89 -5.02 31.80
CA LYS A 532 1.65 -3.65 32.31
C LYS A 532 2.68 -2.60 31.89
N TYR A 533 3.95 -2.96 31.62
CA TYR A 533 5.01 -2.05 31.14
C TYR A 533 6.11 -2.85 30.43
N GLY A 534 6.30 -2.70 29.12
CA GLY A 534 7.11 -3.63 28.31
C GLY A 534 8.13 -2.96 27.39
N LEU A 535 9.20 -2.39 27.97
CA LEU A 535 10.28 -1.77 27.20
C LEU A 535 10.90 -2.77 26.20
N GLN A 536 10.46 -2.75 24.94
CA GLN A 536 10.90 -3.74 23.96
C GLN A 536 12.04 -3.22 23.08
N LEU A 537 13.28 -3.44 23.51
CA LEU A 537 14.44 -3.07 22.71
C LEU A 537 14.68 -4.10 21.59
N VAL A 538 14.13 -3.85 20.41
CA VAL A 538 14.27 -4.70 19.22
C VAL A 538 15.47 -4.27 18.39
N LEU A 539 16.57 -5.03 18.46
CA LEU A 539 17.60 -5.02 17.42
C LEU A 539 17.12 -5.90 16.26
N GLY A 540 16.37 -5.31 15.32
CA GLY A 540 15.82 -6.08 14.20
C GLY A 540 16.88 -6.46 13.17
N GLU A 541 16.93 -7.75 12.84
CA GLU A 541 17.47 -8.26 11.58
C GLU A 541 16.45 -7.98 10.46
N SER A 542 16.76 -7.03 9.58
CA SER A 542 16.17 -7.03 8.24
C SER A 542 17.14 -6.34 7.30
N MET A 543 17.72 -7.18 6.45
CA MET A 543 18.73 -6.87 5.46
C MET A 543 18.11 -6.17 4.24
N LEU A 544 18.97 -5.35 3.60
CA LEU A 544 18.90 -4.80 2.23
C LEU A 544 18.34 -3.36 2.09
N ASP A 545 19.30 -2.50 1.72
CA ASP A 545 19.24 -1.14 1.15
C ASP A 545 19.29 0.08 2.12
N PRO A 546 20.42 0.84 2.15
CA PRO A 546 20.52 2.12 2.85
C PRO A 546 19.84 3.29 2.12
N SER A 547 19.14 3.06 1.00
CA SER A 547 18.44 4.12 0.29
C SER A 547 17.28 4.69 1.10
N ALA A 548 17.05 5.99 0.95
CA ALA A 548 15.94 6.68 1.57
C ALA A 548 14.57 6.11 1.13
N SER A 549 14.51 5.45 -0.03
CA SER A 549 13.30 4.85 -0.58
C SER A 549 12.73 3.80 0.36
N TYR A 550 13.53 2.85 0.84
CA TYR A 550 13.04 1.75 1.68
C TYR A 550 12.41 2.25 2.99
N VAL A 551 13.00 3.25 3.63
CA VAL A 551 12.44 3.83 4.86
C VAL A 551 11.17 4.63 4.58
N CYS A 552 11.11 5.34 3.45
CA CYS A 552 9.88 5.97 2.97
C CYS A 552 8.80 4.92 2.71
N ASP A 553 9.15 3.79 2.09
CA ASP A 553 8.23 2.70 1.76
C ASP A 553 7.74 1.96 3.02
N VAL A 554 8.59 1.81 4.05
CA VAL A 554 8.17 1.29 5.36
C VAL A 554 7.22 2.26 6.05
N LEU A 555 7.57 3.55 6.13
CA LEU A 555 6.70 4.57 6.73
C LEU A 555 5.37 4.72 5.97
N HIS A 556 5.41 4.60 4.66
CA HIS A 556 4.23 4.62 3.80
C HIS A 556 3.38 3.37 4.00
N ARG A 557 3.96 2.16 4.00
CA ARG A 557 3.24 0.91 4.29
C ARG A 557 2.64 0.86 5.68
N ASP A 558 3.37 1.33 6.69
CA ASP A 558 2.88 1.46 8.06
C ASP A 558 1.71 2.44 8.11
N TRP A 559 1.81 3.57 7.42
CA TRP A 559 0.74 4.57 7.35
C TRP A 559 -0.50 4.02 6.61
N VAL A 560 -0.32 3.32 5.48
CA VAL A 560 -1.41 2.71 4.69
C VAL A 560 -2.10 1.58 5.45
N SER A 561 -1.34 0.72 6.14
CA SER A 561 -1.91 -0.40 6.90
C SER A 561 -2.79 0.05 8.08
N ARG A 562 -2.52 1.24 8.63
CA ARG A 562 -3.27 1.85 9.75
C ARG A 562 -4.59 2.52 9.33
N LEU A 563 -4.81 2.81 8.05
CA LEU A 563 -6.05 3.44 7.54
C LEU A 563 -7.24 2.46 7.39
N ASN A 564 -7.35 1.44 8.26
CA ASN A 564 -8.37 0.38 8.23
C ASN A 564 -8.42 -0.44 6.92
N GLY A 565 -7.51 -1.42 6.78
CA GLY A 565 -7.80 -2.69 6.10
C GLY A 565 -7.96 -2.66 4.57
N GLY A 566 -7.06 -1.97 3.87
CA GLY A 566 -7.05 -1.94 2.41
C GLY A 566 -6.56 -3.23 1.75
N LEU A 567 -7.48 -4.01 1.18
CA LEU A 567 -7.26 -5.17 0.29
C LEU A 567 -6.25 -4.88 -0.83
N GLY A 568 -5.07 -5.50 -0.81
CA GLY A 568 -4.00 -5.27 -1.78
C GLY A 568 -3.92 -6.28 -2.92
N LEU A 569 -3.57 -5.83 -4.12
CA LEU A 569 -3.18 -6.66 -5.28
C LEU A 569 -1.72 -7.07 -5.20
N TRP A 570 -1.45 -8.36 -5.46
CA TRP A 570 -0.13 -8.95 -5.50
C TRP A 570 0.22 -9.33 -6.94
N LYS A 571 1.49 -9.15 -7.30
CA LYS A 571 2.09 -9.64 -8.54
C LYS A 571 3.22 -10.58 -8.15
N VAL A 572 3.19 -11.80 -8.64
CA VAL A 572 4.22 -12.81 -8.35
C VAL A 572 4.82 -13.30 -9.66
#